data_AF-X1VS30-F1
#
_entry.id   AF-X1VS30-F1
#
_cell.length_a   1.000
_cell.length_b   1.000
_cell.length_c   1.000
_cell.angle_alpha   90.00
_cell.angle_beta   90.00
_cell.angle_gamma   90.00
#
_symmetry.space_group_name_H-M   'P 1'
#
loop_
_entity.id
_entity.type
_entity.pdbx_description
1 polymer ?
#
loop_
_entity_poly.entity_id
_entity_poly.type
_entity_poly.pdbx_seq_one_letter_code
_entity_poly.pdbx_strand_id
1 'polypeptide(L)'
;GNKEDSYKERALKDGFKIFNISEVVKRADIIFLLTPDETMPQMFEKEIEPNLKDGACINFASGYNIAFNLIKPPDYIDVIMIAPRMIGVGVRENYLNGEGF
;
A
#
# COMPACT_ATOMS: atom_id res chain seq x y z
N GLY A 1 -7.11 5.27 7.41
CA GLY A 1 -5.74 5.71 7.80
C GLY A 1 -5.06 4.58 8.56
N ASN A 2 -3.82 4.76 9.02
CA ASN A 2 -3.31 3.86 10.08
C ASN A 2 -4.28 3.96 11.27
N LYS A 3 -4.72 2.81 11.78
CA LYS A 3 -5.56 2.74 12.99
C LYS A 3 -4.74 3.29 14.16
N GLU A 4 -5.41 3.67 15.25
CA GLU A 4 -4.69 4.03 16.49
C GLU A 4 -4.09 2.75 17.09
N ASP A 5 -2.92 2.36 16.59
CA ASP A 5 -2.21 1.14 16.94
C ASP A 5 -0.69 1.35 16.96
N SER A 6 0.04 0.28 17.26
CA SER A 6 1.51 0.29 17.34
C SER A 6 2.20 0.61 16.02
N TYR A 7 1.56 0.38 14.86
CA TYR A 7 2.11 0.76 13.56
C TYR A 7 2.06 2.27 13.36
N LYS A 8 0.99 2.92 13.80
CA LYS A 8 0.89 4.39 13.80
C LYS A 8 1.95 5.02 14.70
N GLU A 9 2.12 4.50 15.92
CA GLU A 9 3.15 4.98 16.84
C GLU A 9 4.57 4.82 16.27
N ARG A 10 4.85 3.68 15.65
CA ARG A 10 6.14 3.43 15.00
C ARG A 10 6.38 4.40 13.85
N ALA A 11 5.40 4.60 12.97
CA ALA A 11 5.53 5.53 11.86
C ALA A 11 5.82 6.97 12.32
N LEU A 12 5.20 7.43 13.42
CA LEU A 12 5.51 8.74 14.03
C LEU A 12 6.93 8.79 14.60
N LYS A 13 7.37 7.74 15.31
CA LYS A 13 8.73 7.64 15.85
C LYS A 13 9.80 7.64 14.74
N ASP A 14 9.48 7.03 13.60
CA ASP A 14 10.34 7.00 12.42
C ASP A 14 10.31 8.32 11.62
N GLY A 15 9.53 9.32 12.06
CA GLY A 15 9.49 10.66 11.49
C GLY A 15 8.53 10.84 10.31
N PHE A 16 7.63 9.88 10.06
CA PHE A 16 6.64 9.99 8.99
C PHE A 16 5.44 10.86 9.38
N LYS A 17 4.93 11.61 8.40
CA LYS A 17 3.62 12.26 8.51
C LYS A 17 2.52 11.23 8.23
N ILE A 18 1.45 11.28 9.01
CA ILE A 18 0.35 10.33 8.91
C ILE A 18 -0.91 11.08 8.46
N PHE A 19 -1.64 10.48 7.53
CA PHE A 19 -2.85 11.02 6.94
C PHE A 19 -3.97 9.97 6.96
N ASN A 20 -5.21 10.43 6.75
CA ASN A 20 -6.32 9.55 6.43
C ASN A 20 -6.11 8.96 5.02
N ILE A 21 -6.60 7.73 4.76
CA ILE A 21 -6.38 7.07 3.46
C ILE A 21 -7.03 7.89 2.35
N SER A 22 -8.29 8.29 2.54
CA SER A 22 -9.01 9.11 1.57
C SER A 22 -8.32 10.44 1.26
N GLU A 23 -7.59 11.03 2.22
CA GLU A 23 -6.83 12.26 1.98
C GLU A 23 -5.57 11.99 1.14
N VAL A 24 -4.77 10.98 1.53
CA VAL A 24 -3.50 10.71 0.83
C VAL A 24 -3.73 10.18 -0.59
N VAL A 25 -4.78 9.36 -0.80
CA VAL A 25 -5.10 8.79 -2.12
C VAL A 25 -5.43 9.89 -3.13
N LYS A 26 -6.12 10.97 -2.73
CA LYS A 26 -6.40 12.12 -3.61
C LYS A 26 -5.14 12.84 -4.09
N ARG A 27 -4.03 12.71 -3.36
CA ARG A 27 -2.79 13.46 -3.58
C ARG A 27 -1.70 12.60 -4.22
N ALA A 28 -1.75 11.28 -4.01
CA ALA A 28 -0.69 10.35 -4.41
C ALA A 28 -0.76 10.02 -5.91
N ASP A 29 0.39 10.10 -6.61
CA ASP A 29 0.59 9.53 -7.95
C ASP A 29 0.78 8.02 -7.92
N ILE A 30 1.51 7.54 -6.91
CA ILE A 30 1.82 6.13 -6.73
C ILE A 30 1.41 5.72 -5.32
N ILE A 31 0.61 4.67 -5.21
CA ILE A 31 0.06 4.16 -3.96
C ILE A 31 0.57 2.75 -3.74
N PHE A 32 1.32 2.54 -2.65
CA PHE A 32 1.74 1.20 -2.24
C PHE A 32 0.69 0.64 -1.27
N LEU A 33 -0.03 -0.39 -1.70
CA LEU A 33 -1.09 -1.01 -0.92
C LEU A 33 -0.55 -2.21 -0.14
N LEU A 34 -0.12 -1.93 1.10
CA LEU A 34 0.64 -2.86 1.96
C LEU A 34 -0.13 -3.31 3.22
N THR A 35 -1.46 -3.31 3.16
CA THR A 35 -2.33 -3.84 4.22
C THR A 35 -2.54 -5.35 4.06
N PRO A 36 -3.00 -6.06 5.11
CA PRO A 36 -3.34 -7.48 5.01
C PRO A 36 -4.35 -7.77 3.89
N ASP A 37 -4.12 -8.85 3.15
CA ASP A 37 -4.87 -9.22 1.96
C ASP A 37 -6.38 -9.38 2.24
N GLU A 38 -6.76 -9.85 3.43
CA GLU A 38 -8.14 -10.12 3.82
C GLU A 38 -8.96 -8.84 4.05
N THR A 39 -8.30 -7.77 4.50
CA THR A 39 -8.96 -6.49 4.80
C THR A 39 -8.89 -5.50 3.64
N MET A 40 -8.01 -5.76 2.68
CA MET A 40 -7.70 -4.87 1.58
C MET A 40 -8.92 -4.57 0.67
N PRO A 41 -9.76 -5.54 0.27
CA PRO A 41 -10.91 -5.25 -0.60
C PRO A 41 -11.89 -4.25 -0.02
N GLN A 42 -12.25 -4.41 1.25
CA GLN A 42 -13.21 -3.53 1.92
C GLN A 42 -12.66 -2.10 2.05
N MET A 43 -11.37 -1.97 2.35
CA MET A 43 -10.71 -0.67 2.44
C MET A 43 -10.55 -0.03 1.06
N PHE A 44 -10.26 -0.82 0.02
CA PHE A 44 -10.12 -0.36 -1.35
C PHE A 44 -11.42 0.30 -1.83
N GLU A 45 -12.54 -0.41 -1.72
CA GLU A 45 -13.87 0.06 -2.14
C GLU A 45 -14.30 1.33 -1.38
N LYS A 46 -14.02 1.39 -0.07
CA LYS A 46 -14.52 2.48 0.79
C LYS A 46 -13.65 3.73 0.78
N GLU A 47 -12.33 3.58 0.78
CA GLU A 47 -11.40 4.69 1.04
C GLU A 47 -10.44 4.97 -0.12
N ILE A 48 -10.20 4.01 -1.02
CA ILE A 48 -9.22 4.18 -2.11
C ILE A 48 -9.93 4.50 -3.41
N GLU A 49 -10.74 3.58 -3.94
CA GLU A 49 -11.39 3.68 -5.25
C GLU A 49 -12.12 5.03 -5.47
N PRO A 50 -12.94 5.53 -4.53
CA PRO A 50 -13.68 6.78 -4.73
C PRO A 50 -12.78 8.04 -4.73
N ASN A 51 -11.52 7.89 -4.36
CA ASN A 51 -10.57 8.99 -4.15
C ASN A 51 -9.38 8.93 -5.12
N LEU A 52 -9.30 7.90 -5.97
CA LEU A 52 -8.25 7.78 -6.97
C LEU A 52 -8.32 8.91 -7.99
N LYS A 53 -7.15 9.28 -8.51
CA LYS A 53 -7.04 10.21 -9.63
C LYS A 53 -6.81 9.44 -10.92
N ASP A 54 -7.19 10.07 -12.03
CA ASP A 54 -6.87 9.60 -13.36
C ASP A 54 -5.35 9.44 -13.53
N GLY A 55 -4.92 8.28 -14.05
CA GLY A 55 -3.51 7.97 -14.24
C GLY A 55 -2.73 7.71 -12.95
N ALA A 56 -3.39 7.52 -11.79
CA ALA A 56 -2.72 7.00 -10.61
C ALA A 56 -2.13 5.61 -10.88
N CYS A 57 -1.13 5.22 -10.10
CA CYS A 57 -0.56 3.88 -10.12
C CYS A 57 -0.71 3.23 -8.75
N ILE A 58 -1.23 1.99 -8.71
CA ILE A 58 -1.28 1.20 -7.47
C ILE A 58 -0.28 0.05 -7.58
N ASN A 59 0.61 0.00 -6.60
CA ASN A 59 1.54 -1.10 -6.39
C ASN A 59 1.02 -2.07 -5.32
N PHE A 60 0.99 -3.35 -5.65
CA PHE A 60 0.77 -4.44 -4.71
C PHE A 60 2.10 -5.13 -4.35
N ALA A 61 2.19 -5.69 -3.13
CA ALA A 61 3.30 -6.56 -2.73
C ALA A 61 2.96 -8.06 -2.77
N SER A 62 1.69 -8.38 -3.03
CA SER A 62 1.13 -9.72 -3.19
C SER A 62 0.11 -9.67 -4.33
N GLY A 63 0.11 -10.68 -5.21
CA GLY A 63 -0.85 -10.76 -6.31
C GLY A 63 -2.22 -11.27 -5.89
N TYR A 64 -2.42 -11.68 -4.63
CA TYR A 64 -3.61 -12.42 -4.18
C TYR A 64 -4.94 -11.75 -4.56
N ASN A 65 -5.12 -10.49 -4.16
CA ASN A 65 -6.38 -9.77 -4.39
C ASN A 65 -6.71 -9.56 -5.87
N ILE A 66 -5.69 -9.38 -6.72
CA ILE A 66 -5.86 -9.24 -8.17
C ILE A 66 -6.11 -10.60 -8.82
N ALA A 67 -5.29 -11.61 -8.51
CA ALA A 67 -5.36 -12.94 -9.10
C ALA A 67 -6.71 -13.64 -8.84
N PHE A 68 -7.33 -13.38 -7.68
CA PHE A 68 -8.63 -13.94 -7.31
C PHE A 68 -9.81 -12.99 -7.54
N ASN A 69 -9.62 -11.87 -8.25
CA ASN A 69 -10.67 -10.88 -8.56
C ASN A 69 -11.41 -10.32 -7.33
N LEU A 70 -10.73 -10.26 -6.18
CA LEU A 70 -11.27 -9.68 -4.95
C LEU A 70 -11.21 -8.16 -4.98
N ILE A 71 -10.26 -7.60 -5.74
CA ILE A 71 -10.19 -6.20 -6.12
C ILE A 71 -10.22 -6.13 -7.65
N LYS A 72 -11.05 -5.22 -8.17
CA LYS A 72 -11.14 -4.90 -9.61
C LYS A 72 -10.73 -3.44 -9.78
N PRO A 73 -9.45 -3.18 -10.10
CA PRO A 73 -8.97 -1.82 -10.32
C PRO A 73 -9.71 -1.15 -11.49
N PRO A 74 -9.96 0.16 -11.44
CA PRO A 74 -10.51 0.89 -12.59
C PRO A 74 -9.54 0.89 -13.79
N ASP A 75 -10.08 0.94 -15.00
CA ASP A 75 -9.28 0.90 -16.24
C ASP A 75 -8.40 2.14 -16.47
N TYR A 76 -8.65 3.23 -15.73
CA TYR A 76 -7.94 4.51 -15.88
C TYR A 76 -6.68 4.63 -14.98
N ILE A 77 -6.34 3.58 -14.23
CA ILE A 77 -5.15 3.55 -13.39
C ILE A 77 -4.17 2.47 -13.86
N ASP A 78 -2.89 2.68 -13.55
CA ASP A 78 -1.87 1.65 -13.67
C ASP A 78 -1.90 0.71 -12.46
N VAL A 79 -1.69 -0.58 -12.71
CA VAL A 79 -1.58 -1.61 -11.67
C VAL A 79 -0.27 -2.34 -11.84
N ILE A 80 0.59 -2.26 -10.83
CA ILE A 80 1.91 -2.89 -10.83
C ILE A 80 2.09 -3.76 -9.58
N MET A 81 3.12 -4.60 -9.60
CA MET A 81 3.49 -5.42 -8.45
C MET A 81 4.99 -5.44 -8.25
N ILE A 82 5.42 -4.99 -7.07
CA ILE A 82 6.77 -5.09 -6.56
C ILE A 82 6.69 -5.95 -5.30
N ALA A 83 7.04 -7.23 -5.45
CA ALA A 83 6.90 -8.25 -4.41
C ALA A 83 8.27 -8.78 -3.98
N PRO A 84 8.90 -8.21 -2.93
CA PRO A 84 10.14 -8.73 -2.38
C PRO A 84 10.00 -10.19 -1.95
N ARG A 85 11.00 -11.02 -2.29
CA ARG A 85 11.00 -12.45 -1.94
C ARG A 85 11.53 -12.72 -0.52
N MET A 86 11.11 -11.90 0.44
CA MET A 86 11.55 -11.97 1.83
C MET A 86 10.56 -11.27 2.76
N ILE A 87 10.68 -11.49 4.07
CA ILE A 87 9.87 -10.79 5.07
C ILE A 87 10.26 -9.31 5.14
N GLY A 88 9.28 -8.44 5.44
CA GLY A 88 9.48 -6.98 5.42
C GLY A 88 10.61 -6.46 6.32
N VAL A 89 10.83 -7.10 7.48
CA VAL A 89 11.97 -6.77 8.37
C VAL A 89 13.31 -7.02 7.66
N GLY A 90 13.43 -8.17 6.99
CA GLY A 90 14.64 -8.51 6.22
C GLY A 90 14.89 -7.56 5.05
N VAL A 91 13.83 -7.07 4.38
CA VAL A 91 13.98 -6.03 3.34
C VAL A 91 14.70 -4.81 3.92
N ARG A 92 14.28 -4.35 5.10
CA ARG A 92 14.86 -3.18 5.74
C ARG A 92 16.28 -3.42 6.23
N GLU A 93 16.55 -4.58 6.85
CA GLU A 93 17.87 -4.93 7.36
C GLU A 93 18.91 -5.02 6.23
N ASN A 94 18.60 -5.74 5.15
CA ASN A 94 19.50 -5.84 4.00
C ASN A 94 19.80 -4.46 3.39
N TYR A 95 18.76 -3.64 3.21
CA TYR A 95 18.94 -2.27 2.71
C TYR A 95 19.91 -1.46 3.59
N LEU A 96 19.81 -1.55 4.91
CA LEU A 96 20.69 -0.84 5.84
C LEU A 96 22.13 -1.34 5.80
N ASN A 97 22.33 -2.61 5.47
CA ASN A 97 23.66 -3.21 5.29
C ASN A 97 24.27 -2.95 3.89
N GLY A 98 23.56 -2.21 3.01
CA GLY A 98 24.00 -1.98 1.63
C GLY A 98 23.80 -3.19 0.72
N GLU A 99 22.96 -4.14 1.13
CA GLU A 99 22.63 -5.36 0.41
C GLU A 99 21.23 -5.27 -0.20
N GLY A 100 20.98 -6.08 -1.22
CA GLY A 100 19.67 -6.28 -1.82
C GLY A 100 19.28 -7.76 -1.80
N PHE A 101 18.13 -8.07 -2.39
CA PHE A 101 17.75 -9.43 -2.75
C PHE A 101 17.44 -9.50 -4.24
#